data_AF-A0A023GD60-F1
#
_entry.id   AF-A0A023GD60-F1
#
_cell.length_a   1.000
_cell.length_b   1.000
_cell.length_c   1.000
_cell.angle_alpha   90.00
_cell.angle_beta   90.00
_cell.angle_gamma   90.00
#
_symmetry.space_group_name_H-M   'P 1'
#
loop_
_entity.id
_entity.type
_entity.pdbx_description
1 polymer ?
#
loop_
_entity_poly.entity_id
_entity_poly.type
_entity_poly.pdbx_seq_one_letter_code
_entity_poly.pdbx_strand_id
1 'polypeptide(L)'
;MRLQAFLSTACALVYFVRAGSSNVANTGEICVTPNNQRSANCSRITLMYFYNETIKMCQHMRWTGCDRKGVFETRHECVTNCSKDQGAPFCAKSPPSPCEEKETRRSTVRFYYNITTQKCQPYNFCGDKQQLLNNNYFVAEGYCLKQCGGFDENTAKTNIAPKAIE
;
A
#
# COMPACT_ATOMS: atom_id res chain seq x y z
N MET A 1 -23.70 -75.26 -21.53
CA MET A 1 -22.62 -75.26 -20.53
C MET A 1 -21.71 -74.07 -20.85
N ARG A 2 -21.87 -72.94 -20.13
CA ARG A 2 -20.96 -71.79 -20.27
C ARG A 2 -20.43 -71.45 -18.88
N LEU A 3 -19.12 -71.63 -18.74
CA LEU A 3 -18.34 -71.31 -17.56
C LEU A 3 -18.41 -69.80 -17.27
N GLN A 4 -18.68 -69.47 -16.00
CA GLN A 4 -18.47 -68.14 -15.46
C GLN A 4 -16.96 -67.90 -15.29
N ALA A 5 -16.49 -66.72 -15.67
CA ALA A 5 -15.22 -66.17 -15.21
C ALA A 5 -15.52 -64.81 -14.59
N PHE A 6 -15.57 -64.77 -13.25
CA PHE A 6 -15.59 -63.55 -12.47
C PHE A 6 -14.18 -62.95 -12.49
N LEU A 7 -14.02 -61.79 -13.11
CA LEU A 7 -12.84 -60.95 -12.97
C LEU A 7 -13.23 -59.72 -12.16
N SER A 8 -12.87 -59.75 -10.88
CA SER A 8 -12.99 -58.64 -9.94
C SER A 8 -12.11 -57.48 -10.39
N THR A 9 -12.72 -56.45 -10.97
CA THR A 9 -12.05 -55.17 -11.21
C THR A 9 -11.92 -54.43 -9.88
N ALA A 10 -10.72 -54.43 -9.31
CA ALA A 10 -10.36 -53.60 -8.17
C ALA A 10 -10.39 -52.12 -8.57
N CYS A 11 -11.31 -51.36 -7.96
CA CYS A 11 -11.42 -49.93 -8.16
C CYS A 11 -10.31 -49.23 -7.36
N ALA A 12 -9.18 -48.93 -8.01
CA ALA A 12 -8.15 -48.09 -7.41
C ALA A 12 -8.66 -46.64 -7.39
N LEU A 13 -9.17 -46.20 -6.24
CA LEU A 13 -9.44 -44.79 -5.96
C LEU A 13 -8.09 -44.07 -5.89
N VAL A 14 -7.65 -43.52 -7.02
CA VAL A 14 -6.51 -42.60 -7.06
C VAL A 14 -6.98 -41.30 -6.42
N TYR A 15 -6.79 -41.18 -5.11
CA TYR A 15 -6.89 -39.90 -4.42
C TYR A 15 -5.79 -38.99 -4.96
N PHE A 16 -6.15 -38.07 -5.85
CA PHE A 16 -5.27 -36.96 -6.20
C PHE A 16 -5.06 -36.12 -4.95
N VAL A 17 -3.90 -36.27 -4.31
CA VAL A 17 -3.41 -35.30 -3.33
C VAL A 17 -3.21 -34.01 -4.11
N ARG A 18 -4.12 -33.05 -3.96
CA ARG A 18 -3.84 -31.66 -4.31
C ARG A 18 -2.69 -31.21 -3.41
N ALA A 19 -1.48 -31.21 -3.94
CA ALA A 19 -0.42 -30.36 -3.44
C ALA A 19 -0.87 -28.92 -3.71
N GLY A 20 -1.67 -28.37 -2.80
CA GLY A 20 -1.87 -26.93 -2.70
C GLY A 20 -0.51 -26.34 -2.37
N SER A 21 0.16 -25.81 -3.38
CA SER A 21 1.35 -25.00 -3.18
C SER A 21 0.89 -23.68 -2.58
N SER A 22 0.63 -23.70 -1.28
CA SER A 22 0.46 -22.50 -0.47
C SER A 22 1.80 -21.79 -0.45
N ASN A 23 2.05 -20.93 -1.45
CA ASN A 23 3.01 -19.85 -1.28
C ASN A 23 2.42 -18.89 -0.25
N VAL A 24 2.46 -19.29 1.02
CA VAL A 24 2.46 -18.35 2.13
C VAL A 24 3.80 -17.64 2.01
N ALA A 25 3.82 -16.56 1.22
CA ALA A 25 4.93 -15.63 1.22
C ALA A 25 5.19 -15.28 2.69
N ASN A 26 6.41 -15.53 3.15
CA ASN A 26 6.85 -15.31 4.52
C ASN A 26 6.80 -13.80 4.83
N THR A 27 5.62 -13.31 5.21
CA THR A 27 5.35 -11.87 5.43
C THR A 27 6.26 -11.27 6.51
N GLY A 28 6.82 -12.10 7.41
CA GLY A 28 7.77 -11.64 8.42
C GLY A 28 9.13 -11.21 7.87
N GLU A 29 9.54 -11.67 6.68
CA GLU A 29 10.90 -11.41 6.18
C GLU A 29 11.04 -10.03 5.52
N ILE A 30 9.96 -9.47 4.97
CA ILE A 30 9.95 -8.18 4.27
C ILE A 30 9.54 -7.00 5.16
N CYS A 31 8.99 -7.26 6.35
CA CYS A 31 8.53 -6.21 7.26
C CYS A 31 9.59 -5.85 8.30
N VAL A 32 10.75 -5.41 7.81
CA VAL A 32 11.91 -5.05 8.61
C VAL A 32 12.33 -3.61 8.37
N THR A 33 13.01 -3.00 9.34
CA THR A 33 13.59 -1.67 9.19
C THR A 33 14.90 -1.77 8.39
N PRO A 34 14.98 -1.21 7.17
CA PRO A 34 16.19 -1.29 6.35
C PRO A 34 17.33 -0.44 6.91
N ASN A 35 18.57 -0.84 6.63
CA ASN A 35 19.72 0.02 6.87
C ASN A 35 19.82 1.10 5.78
N ASN A 36 19.37 2.31 6.11
CA ASN A 36 19.37 3.44 5.19
C ASN A 36 20.56 4.40 5.40
N GLN A 37 21.71 3.90 5.88
CA GLN A 37 22.91 4.71 6.05
C GLN A 37 23.46 5.17 4.69
N ARG A 38 23.87 6.44 4.61
CA ARG A 38 24.50 7.02 3.41
C ARG A 38 25.96 6.59 3.33
N SER A 39 26.42 6.20 2.15
CA SER A 39 27.83 5.91 1.87
C SER A 39 28.19 6.39 0.46
N ALA A 40 29.47 6.32 0.07
CA ALA A 40 29.92 6.75 -1.26
C ALA A 40 29.12 6.08 -2.40
N ASN A 41 28.78 4.80 -2.23
CA ASN A 41 28.03 4.00 -3.22
C ASN A 41 26.51 4.04 -2.99
N CYS A 42 26.06 4.61 -1.86
CA CYS A 42 24.66 4.66 -1.43
C CYS A 42 24.26 6.12 -1.20
N SER A 43 24.12 6.89 -2.28
CA SER A 43 23.92 8.34 -2.25
C SER A 43 22.67 8.84 -2.98
N ARG A 44 21.85 7.93 -3.52
CA ARG A 44 20.55 8.26 -4.14
C ARG A 44 19.63 8.89 -3.09
N ILE A 45 18.67 9.69 -3.55
CA ILE A 45 17.65 10.28 -2.67
C ILE A 45 16.32 10.05 -3.35
N THR A 46 15.67 8.95 -2.98
CA THR A 46 14.36 8.59 -3.52
C THR A 46 13.38 8.38 -2.38
N LEU A 47 12.18 8.95 -2.49
CA LEU A 47 11.13 8.70 -1.52
C LEU A 47 10.64 7.25 -1.66
N MET A 48 10.86 6.45 -0.62
CA MET A 48 10.38 5.08 -0.49
C MET A 48 9.71 4.91 0.89
N TYR A 49 9.14 3.74 1.13
CA TYR A 49 8.48 3.38 2.38
C TYR A 49 9.16 2.18 3.02
N PHE A 50 9.01 2.06 4.33
CA PHE A 50 9.49 0.94 5.11
C PHE A 50 8.57 0.73 6.30
N TYR A 51 8.57 -0.49 6.84
CA TYR A 51 7.91 -0.79 8.09
C TYR A 51 8.85 -0.45 9.25
N ASN A 52 8.45 0.51 10.08
CA ASN A 52 9.18 0.83 11.30
C ASN A 52 8.74 -0.14 12.41
N GLU A 53 9.65 -1.02 12.81
CA GLU A 53 9.37 -2.06 13.80
C GLU A 53 9.21 -1.52 15.22
N THR A 54 9.73 -0.33 15.52
CA THR A 54 9.61 0.30 16.84
C THR A 54 8.20 0.83 17.06
N ILE A 55 7.65 1.54 16.08
CA ILE A 55 6.30 2.14 16.19
C ILE A 55 5.22 1.29 15.51
N LYS A 56 5.60 0.15 14.92
CA LYS A 56 4.72 -0.80 14.22
C LYS A 56 3.91 -0.18 13.06
N MET A 57 4.51 0.79 12.37
CA MET A 57 3.86 1.54 11.29
C MET A 57 4.77 1.70 10.06
N CYS A 58 4.15 1.69 8.89
CA CYS A 58 4.75 2.08 7.62
C CYS A 58 5.01 3.59 7.56
N GLN A 59 6.27 3.98 7.43
CA GLN A 59 6.72 5.35 7.28
C GLN A 59 7.43 5.56 5.94
N HIS A 60 7.58 6.81 5.52
CA HIS A 60 8.39 7.14 4.35
C HIS A 60 9.82 7.50 4.77
N MET A 61 10.78 7.29 3.87
CA MET A 61 12.17 7.66 4.03
C MET A 61 12.78 8.22 2.75
N ARG A 62 13.86 8.98 2.90
CA ARG A 62 14.77 9.31 1.79
C ARG A 62 15.75 8.14 1.63
N TRP A 63 15.39 7.18 0.80
CA TRP A 63 16.15 5.97 0.59
C TRP A 63 17.45 6.24 -0.19
N THR A 64 18.57 5.68 0.29
CA THR A 64 19.93 5.94 -0.21
C THR A 64 20.33 5.15 -1.44
N GLY A 65 19.54 4.14 -1.82
CA GLY A 65 19.73 3.38 -3.06
C GLY A 65 20.35 1.99 -2.92
N CYS A 66 20.68 1.55 -1.70
CA CYS A 66 21.41 0.29 -1.48
C CYS A 66 20.56 -0.81 -0.88
N ASP A 67 20.20 -0.72 0.39
CA ASP A 67 19.42 -1.78 1.05
C ASP A 67 18.01 -1.83 0.46
N ARG A 68 17.65 -2.94 -0.19
CA ARG A 68 16.33 -3.16 -0.79
C ARG A 68 15.39 -3.95 0.12
N LYS A 69 15.91 -4.63 1.15
CA LYS A 69 15.09 -5.48 2.01
C LYS A 69 14.22 -4.60 2.90
N GLY A 70 12.90 -4.80 2.87
CA GLY A 70 11.95 -3.97 3.62
C GLY A 70 11.75 -2.55 3.09
N VAL A 71 12.12 -2.31 1.83
CA VAL A 71 11.86 -1.06 1.12
C VAL A 71 10.74 -1.26 0.11
N PHE A 72 9.71 -0.44 0.21
CA PHE A 72 8.50 -0.46 -0.62
C PHE A 72 8.39 0.83 -1.44
N GLU A 73 7.86 0.76 -2.65
CA GLU A 73 7.78 1.94 -3.53
C GLU A 73 6.64 2.88 -3.14
N THR A 74 5.56 2.32 -2.58
CA THR A 74 4.34 3.05 -2.21
C THR A 74 3.93 2.76 -0.78
N ARG A 75 3.14 3.68 -0.20
CA ARG A 75 2.58 3.50 1.14
C ARG A 75 1.66 2.29 1.19
N HIS A 76 0.82 2.12 0.18
CA HIS A 76 -0.10 1.00 0.07
C HIS A 76 0.65 -0.32 0.15
N GLU A 77 1.69 -0.50 -0.66
CA GLU A 77 2.47 -1.74 -0.69
C GLU A 77 3.01 -2.09 0.70
N CYS A 78 3.60 -1.12 1.42
CA CYS A 78 4.05 -1.35 2.79
C CYS A 78 2.88 -1.70 3.72
N VAL A 79 1.79 -0.92 3.71
CA VAL A 79 0.64 -1.09 4.60
C VAL A 79 -0.01 -2.45 4.40
N THR A 80 -0.25 -2.87 3.15
CA THR A 80 -0.85 -4.16 2.83
C THR A 80 -0.01 -5.35 3.27
N ASN A 81 1.33 -5.23 3.24
CA ASN A 81 2.22 -6.31 3.64
C ASN A 81 2.49 -6.34 5.15
N CYS A 82 2.62 -5.17 5.79
CA CYS A 82 3.25 -5.07 7.11
C CYS A 82 2.39 -4.40 8.19
N SER A 83 1.38 -3.62 7.82
CA SER A 83 0.57 -2.88 8.80
C SER A 83 -0.82 -2.60 8.25
N LYS A 84 -1.59 -3.66 7.95
CA LYS A 84 -2.89 -3.55 7.27
C LYS A 84 -3.85 -2.61 8.00
N ASP A 85 -3.73 -2.55 9.32
CA ASP A 85 -4.57 -1.71 10.19
C ASP A 85 -4.24 -0.22 10.08
N GLN A 86 -3.07 0.17 9.58
CA GLN A 86 -2.66 1.57 9.46
C GLN A 86 -3.48 2.35 8.42
N GLY A 87 -3.82 1.71 7.30
CA GLY A 87 -4.52 2.34 6.17
C GLY A 87 -3.93 3.67 5.69
N ALA A 88 -4.81 4.51 5.14
CA ALA A 88 -4.49 5.87 4.72
C ALA A 88 -5.69 6.83 4.79
N PRO A 89 -6.21 7.14 5.99
CA PRO A 89 -7.52 7.80 6.12
C PRO A 89 -7.62 9.16 5.43
N PHE A 90 -6.50 9.88 5.32
CA PHE A 90 -6.47 11.17 4.62
C PHE A 90 -6.72 11.04 3.11
N CYS A 91 -6.38 9.91 2.49
CA CYS A 91 -6.63 9.69 1.05
C CYS A 91 -8.13 9.59 0.72
N ALA A 92 -8.97 9.32 1.73
CA ALA A 92 -10.42 9.27 1.59
C ALA A 92 -11.12 10.60 1.93
N LYS A 93 -10.38 11.65 2.29
CA LYS A 93 -10.94 12.98 2.57
C LYS A 93 -11.14 13.77 1.27
N SER A 94 -12.04 14.74 1.27
CA SER A 94 -12.16 15.71 0.17
C SER A 94 -10.86 16.54 0.02
N PRO A 95 -10.55 17.04 -1.20
CA PRO A 95 -9.45 17.99 -1.39
C PRO A 95 -9.69 19.25 -0.55
N PRO A 96 -8.67 19.79 0.14
CA PRO A 96 -8.81 21.04 0.87
C PRO A 96 -8.85 22.24 -0.07
N SER A 97 -9.68 23.24 0.28
CA SER A 97 -9.79 24.55 -0.38
C SER A 97 -9.82 24.50 -1.92
N PRO A 98 -10.74 23.71 -2.52
CA PRO A 98 -11.00 23.84 -3.96
C PRO A 98 -11.50 25.26 -4.24
N CYS A 99 -11.06 25.84 -5.35
CA CYS A 99 -11.57 27.14 -5.80
C CYS A 99 -13.06 27.04 -6.12
N GLU A 100 -13.79 28.11 -5.85
CA GLU A 100 -15.11 28.29 -6.47
C GLU A 100 -14.95 28.51 -7.99
N GLU A 101 -15.97 28.14 -8.77
CA GLU A 101 -15.92 28.15 -10.25
C GLU A 101 -15.48 29.51 -10.83
N LYS A 102 -15.75 30.61 -10.13
CA LYS A 102 -15.49 31.99 -10.58
C LYS A 102 -14.07 32.49 -10.23
N GLU A 103 -13.30 31.76 -9.42
CA GLU A 103 -12.04 32.22 -8.80
C GLU A 103 -10.77 31.60 -9.39
N THR A 104 -10.86 30.98 -10.58
CA THR A 104 -9.77 30.21 -11.18
C THR A 104 -8.51 31.03 -11.54
N ARG A 105 -8.63 32.36 -11.67
CA ARG A 105 -7.53 33.26 -12.12
C ARG A 105 -6.33 33.34 -11.17
N ARG A 106 -6.49 33.00 -9.88
CA ARG A 106 -5.39 32.97 -8.89
C ARG A 106 -5.12 31.58 -8.34
N SER A 107 -5.72 30.56 -8.96
CA SER A 107 -5.59 29.18 -8.50
C SER A 107 -4.21 28.60 -8.80
N THR A 108 -3.80 27.63 -7.99
CA THR A 108 -2.68 26.77 -8.34
C THR A 108 -3.17 25.34 -8.53
N VAL A 109 -2.67 24.64 -9.55
CA VAL A 109 -3.00 23.22 -9.75
C VAL A 109 -2.34 22.38 -8.66
N ARG A 110 -3.17 21.55 -8.03
CA ARG A 110 -2.78 20.55 -7.02
C ARG A 110 -3.45 19.24 -7.33
N PHE A 111 -3.00 18.16 -6.68
CA PHE A 111 -3.57 16.83 -6.83
C PHE A 111 -4.21 16.40 -5.52
N TYR A 112 -5.29 15.66 -5.63
CA TYR A 112 -5.89 14.92 -4.53
C TYR A 112 -6.19 13.50 -5.02
N TYR A 113 -6.24 12.56 -4.09
CA TYR A 113 -6.69 11.21 -4.38
C TYR A 113 -8.21 11.16 -4.30
N ASN A 114 -8.85 10.87 -5.42
CA ASN A 114 -10.27 10.58 -5.47
C ASN A 114 -10.45 9.09 -5.15
N ILE A 115 -10.87 8.80 -3.92
CA ILE A 115 -11.05 7.43 -3.42
C ILE A 115 -12.11 6.64 -4.20
N THR A 116 -13.13 7.31 -4.73
CA THR A 116 -14.21 6.69 -5.52
C THR A 116 -13.70 6.23 -6.88
N THR A 117 -12.86 7.05 -7.54
CA THR A 117 -12.27 6.69 -8.84
C THR A 117 -10.93 5.97 -8.73
N GLN A 118 -10.38 5.90 -7.50
CA GLN A 118 -9.06 5.34 -7.16
C GLN A 118 -7.93 5.96 -7.99
N LYS A 119 -8.01 7.28 -8.21
CA LYS A 119 -7.06 8.03 -9.04
C LYS A 119 -6.64 9.33 -8.37
N CYS A 120 -5.39 9.71 -8.60
CA CYS A 120 -4.94 11.07 -8.35
C CYS A 120 -5.50 11.99 -9.44
N GLN A 121 -6.21 13.04 -9.03
CA GLN A 121 -6.85 13.97 -9.95
C GLN A 121 -6.37 15.40 -9.67
N PRO A 122 -6.13 16.21 -10.71
CA PRO A 122 -5.82 17.61 -10.52
C PRO A 122 -7.08 18.39 -10.08
N TYR A 123 -6.88 19.43 -9.29
CA TYR A 123 -7.90 20.41 -8.94
C TYR A 123 -7.27 21.80 -8.78
N ASN A 124 -8.11 22.82 -8.95
CA ASN A 124 -7.72 24.21 -8.71
C ASN A 124 -7.78 24.49 -7.21
N PHE A 125 -6.64 24.82 -6.62
CA PHE A 125 -6.51 25.13 -5.21
C PHE A 125 -6.42 26.65 -4.99
N CYS A 126 -7.21 27.16 -4.05
CA CYS A 126 -7.30 28.59 -3.71
C CYS A 126 -7.05 28.87 -2.21
N GLY A 127 -6.56 27.90 -1.45
CA GLY A 127 -6.28 28.08 -0.02
C GLY A 127 -4.86 28.56 0.29
N ASP A 128 -4.59 28.74 1.58
CA ASP A 128 -3.25 29.04 2.10
C ASP A 128 -2.37 27.79 2.19
N LYS A 129 -1.11 27.99 2.57
CA LYS A 129 -0.13 26.91 2.78
C LYS A 129 -0.71 25.77 3.64
N GLN A 130 -0.85 24.60 3.03
CA GLN A 130 -1.34 23.38 3.68
C GLN A 130 -0.21 22.60 4.38
N GLN A 131 -0.60 21.74 5.32
CA GLN A 131 0.29 20.68 5.81
C GLN A 131 0.61 19.69 4.68
N LEU A 132 1.88 19.31 4.55
CA LEU A 132 2.36 18.42 3.49
C LEU A 132 2.23 16.93 3.82
N LEU A 133 1.91 16.61 5.07
CA LEU A 133 1.75 15.25 5.58
C LEU A 133 0.30 15.02 5.99
N ASN A 134 -0.19 13.80 5.79
CA ASN A 134 -1.50 13.34 6.24
C ASN A 134 -2.69 14.21 5.80
N ASN A 135 -2.60 14.82 4.61
CA ASN A 135 -3.65 15.62 4.00
C ASN A 135 -3.86 15.18 2.54
N ASN A 136 -5.08 15.32 2.02
CA ASN A 136 -5.38 15.00 0.63
C ASN A 136 -5.03 16.16 -0.31
N TYR A 137 -3.79 16.63 -0.19
CA TYR A 137 -3.24 17.78 -0.92
C TYR A 137 -1.82 17.43 -1.34
N PHE A 138 -1.60 17.37 -2.65
CA PHE A 138 -0.30 17.01 -3.21
C PHE A 138 0.11 18.01 -4.28
N VAL A 139 1.36 18.45 -4.21
CA VAL A 139 1.95 19.36 -5.22
C VAL A 139 2.21 18.64 -6.53
N ALA A 140 2.42 17.31 -6.50
CA ALA A 140 2.74 16.51 -7.67
C ALA A 140 1.95 15.18 -7.66
N GLU A 141 1.50 14.76 -8.84
CA GLU A 141 0.75 13.52 -9.04
C GLU A 141 1.53 12.29 -8.56
N GLY A 142 2.82 12.19 -8.89
CA GLY A 142 3.66 11.06 -8.46
C GLY A 142 3.76 10.93 -6.94
N TYR A 143 3.72 12.05 -6.20
CA TYR A 143 3.68 12.01 -4.74
C TYR A 143 2.31 11.58 -4.22
N CYS A 144 1.22 12.05 -4.84
CA CYS A 144 -0.13 11.54 -4.57
C CYS A 144 -0.20 10.02 -4.77
N LEU A 145 0.29 9.49 -5.89
CA LEU A 145 0.30 8.05 -6.19
C LEU A 145 1.14 7.27 -5.18
N LYS A 146 2.31 7.80 -4.77
CA LYS A 146 3.12 7.17 -3.73
C LYS A 146 2.42 7.11 -2.37
N GLN A 147 1.58 8.09 -2.03
CA GLN A 147 0.90 8.16 -0.73
C GLN A 147 -0.43 7.40 -0.71
N CYS A 148 -1.18 7.47 -1.81
CA CYS A 148 -2.58 7.06 -1.88
C CYS A 148 -2.89 6.05 -2.99
N GLY A 149 -2.00 5.84 -3.96
CA GLY A 149 -2.23 4.92 -5.07
C GLY A 149 -2.46 3.49 -4.58
N GLY A 150 -3.49 2.85 -5.13
CA GLY A 150 -3.91 1.49 -4.79
C GLY A 150 -4.93 1.42 -3.65
N PHE A 151 -5.08 2.47 -2.84
CA PHE A 151 -6.05 2.43 -1.74
C PHE A 151 -7.47 2.55 -2.27
N ASP A 152 -8.38 1.77 -1.69
CA ASP A 152 -9.82 1.91 -1.84
C ASP A 152 -10.45 2.44 -0.53
N GLU A 153 -11.76 2.67 -0.54
CA GLU A 153 -12.46 3.23 0.62
C GLU A 153 -12.27 2.39 1.90
N ASN A 154 -12.22 1.07 1.77
CA ASN A 154 -12.12 0.15 2.90
C ASN A 154 -10.69 0.13 3.48
N THR A 155 -9.70 0.01 2.61
CA THR A 155 -8.28 -0.07 2.95
C THR A 155 -7.70 1.28 3.37
N ALA A 156 -8.28 2.39 2.91
CA ALA A 156 -7.88 3.72 3.37
C ALA A 156 -8.40 4.00 4.79
N LYS A 157 -9.63 3.63 5.11
CA LYS A 157 -10.33 4.04 6.35
C LYS A 157 -10.17 3.06 7.52
N THR A 158 -9.28 2.07 7.45
CA THR A 158 -9.13 1.06 8.50
C THR A 158 -8.88 1.72 9.86
N ASN A 159 -9.89 1.60 10.72
CA ASN A 159 -9.84 1.85 12.15
C ASN A 159 -10.08 0.49 12.80
N ILE A 160 -9.05 -0.14 13.33
CA ILE A 160 -9.26 -1.07 14.45
C ILE A 160 -8.74 -0.33 15.67
N ALA A 161 -9.61 -0.23 16.68
CA ALA A 161 -9.36 0.41 17.96
C ALA A 161 -7.94 0.10 18.48
N PRO A 162 -7.30 1.00 19.25
CA PRO A 162 -6.04 0.69 19.90
C PRO A 162 -6.18 -0.67 20.58
N LYS A 163 -5.36 -1.65 20.17
CA LYS A 163 -5.21 -2.87 20.97
C LYS A 163 -4.83 -2.39 22.36
N ALA A 164 -5.74 -2.58 23.31
CA ALA A 164 -5.41 -2.44 24.71
C ALA A 164 -4.15 -3.28 24.94
N ILE A 165 -3.14 -2.65 25.52
CA ILE A 165 -1.98 -3.34 26.02
C ILE A 165 -2.51 -4.23 27.15
N GLU A 166 -2.49 -5.54 26.95
CA GLU A 166 -2.70 -6.54 28.00
C GLU A 166 -1.39 -6.73 28.79
#